data_AF-A0A7Y0Q2H3-F1
#
_entry.id   AF-A0A7Y0Q2H3-F1
#
_cell.length_a   1.000
_cell.length_b   1.000
_cell.length_c   1.000
_cell.angle_alpha   90.00
_cell.angle_beta   90.00
_cell.angle_gamma   90.00
#
_symmetry.space_group_name_H-M   'P 1'
#
loop_
_entity.id
_entity.type
_entity.pdbx_description
1 polymer ?
#
loop_
_entity_poly.entity_id
_entity_poly.type
_entity_poly.pdbx_seq_one_letter_code
_entity_poly.pdbx_strand_id
1 'polypeptide(L)'
;MDEEQLRLEYWEDTRSDPAYPLWVIFRLIGHQRGLHDDQPYLRHAQTSVADVLKAIETHPSLPTIAKDLAISVDELRASLWYAVWKVEHTPPPPDQDRWNPRVDEAWRSEILQIPDKGAANK
;
A
#
# COMPACT_ATOMS: atom_id res chain seq x y z
N MET A 1 14.65 20.35 4.29
CA MET A 1 13.34 19.69 4.32
C MET A 1 13.40 18.75 5.50
N ASP A 2 12.75 19.14 6.59
CA ASP A 2 12.70 18.34 7.81
C ASP A 2 11.58 17.29 7.73
N GLU A 3 11.55 16.38 8.70
CA GLU A 3 10.53 15.32 8.81
C GLU A 3 9.13 15.92 9.06
N GLU A 4 9.04 17.13 9.60
CA GLU A 4 7.79 17.81 9.95
C GLU A 4 7.09 18.37 8.70
N GLN A 5 7.85 18.96 7.77
CA GLN A 5 7.39 19.38 6.43
C GLN A 5 6.95 18.22 5.54
N LEU A 6 7.50 17.01 5.75
CA LEU A 6 7.05 15.79 5.08
C LEU A 6 5.88 15.11 5.81
N ARG A 7 5.60 15.47 7.06
CA ARG A 7 4.51 14.91 7.86
C ARG A 7 3.13 15.53 7.60
N LEU A 8 3.08 16.77 7.10
CA LEU A 8 1.87 17.61 7.21
C LEU A 8 0.92 17.69 6.00
N GLU A 9 1.21 17.10 4.83
CA GLU A 9 0.36 17.27 3.63
C GLU A 9 -0.25 15.99 3.02
N TYR A 10 0.14 14.78 3.46
CA TYR A 10 -0.29 13.53 2.77
C TYR A 10 -0.68 12.37 3.70
N TRP A 11 -0.79 12.62 5.01
CA TRP A 11 -1.10 11.58 6.01
C TRP A 11 -2.50 11.66 6.62
N GLU A 12 -3.24 12.75 6.37
CA GLU A 12 -4.63 12.87 6.80
C GLU A 12 -5.57 12.10 5.86
N ASP A 13 -5.86 10.86 6.24
CA ASP A 13 -7.03 10.07 5.85
C ASP A 13 -7.41 10.02 4.36
N THR A 14 -6.44 9.88 3.46
CA THR A 14 -6.68 9.65 2.02
C THR A 14 -7.46 8.37 1.69
N ARG A 15 -7.74 7.53 2.70
CA ARG A 15 -8.78 6.47 2.67
C ARG A 15 -10.15 7.00 2.23
N SER A 16 -10.43 8.26 2.56
CA SER A 16 -11.68 8.95 2.28
C SER A 16 -11.61 9.85 1.03
N ASP A 17 -10.42 9.99 0.41
CA ASP A 17 -10.25 10.80 -0.80
C ASP A 17 -10.65 9.99 -2.05
N PRO A 18 -11.68 10.41 -2.82
CA PRO A 18 -12.13 9.69 -4.01
C PRO A 18 -11.14 9.71 -5.18
N ALA A 19 -10.12 10.58 -5.17
CA ALA A 19 -9.00 10.51 -6.11
C ALA A 19 -7.99 9.42 -5.73
N TYR A 20 -7.92 9.03 -4.44
CA TYR A 20 -6.91 8.13 -3.89
C TYR A 20 -7.40 6.90 -3.09
N PRO A 21 -8.60 6.33 -3.32
CA PRO A 21 -9.26 5.42 -2.37
C PRO A 21 -8.57 4.06 -2.19
N LEU A 22 -7.61 3.71 -3.06
CA LEU A 22 -6.79 2.50 -2.98
C LEU A 22 -5.29 2.80 -2.82
N TRP A 23 -4.89 4.06 -2.96
CA TRP A 23 -3.50 4.52 -3.00
C TRP A 23 -3.05 5.01 -1.60
N VAL A 24 -3.64 4.40 -0.57
CA VAL A 24 -3.88 4.94 0.78
C VAL A 24 -2.62 5.19 1.64
N ILE A 25 -1.46 4.64 1.29
CA ILE A 25 -0.22 4.89 2.04
C ILE A 25 0.93 5.17 1.07
N PHE A 26 0.94 6.36 0.47
CA PHE A 26 1.99 6.83 -0.45
C PHE A 26 3.42 6.69 0.08
N ARG A 27 3.60 6.74 1.41
CA ARG A 27 4.89 6.41 2.05
C ARG A 27 5.31 4.96 1.81
N LEU A 28 4.42 3.97 1.92
CA LEU A 28 4.79 2.55 1.81
C LEU A 28 4.58 1.98 0.40
N ILE A 29 3.67 2.58 -0.37
CA ILE A 29 3.31 2.17 -1.73
C ILE A 29 3.87 3.18 -2.74
N GLY A 30 4.59 2.70 -3.74
CA GLY A 30 5.12 3.48 -4.85
C GLY A 30 4.49 3.12 -6.18
N HIS A 31 4.62 4.04 -7.12
CA HIS A 31 4.22 3.89 -8.51
C HIS A 31 5.33 4.47 -9.38
N GLN A 32 5.77 3.71 -10.38
CA GLN A 32 6.83 4.13 -11.26
C GLN A 32 6.55 3.58 -12.65
N ARG A 33 6.47 4.45 -13.65
CA ARG A 33 6.25 4.02 -15.03
C ARG A 33 7.39 3.11 -15.50
N GLY A 34 7.04 1.99 -16.13
CA GLY A 34 7.97 0.96 -16.57
C GLY A 34 8.47 0.02 -15.45
N LEU A 35 7.92 0.09 -14.24
CA LEU A 35 8.18 -0.84 -13.14
C LEU A 35 6.90 -1.61 -12.81
N HIS A 36 6.99 -2.94 -12.62
CA HIS A 36 5.86 -3.82 -12.29
C HIS A 36 4.61 -3.61 -13.19
N ASP A 37 4.80 -3.43 -14.51
CA ASP A 37 3.71 -3.17 -15.47
C ASP A 37 2.81 -1.98 -15.08
N ASP A 38 3.44 -0.90 -14.58
CA ASP A 38 2.82 0.34 -14.06
C ASP A 38 1.94 0.13 -12.80
N GLN A 39 2.01 -1.04 -12.16
CA GLN A 39 1.25 -1.37 -10.94
C GLN A 39 1.89 -0.78 -9.65
N PRO A 40 1.11 -0.61 -8.57
CA PRO A 40 1.65 -0.31 -7.25
C PRO A 40 2.63 -1.37 -6.75
N TYR A 41 3.68 -0.91 -6.09
CA TYR A 41 4.67 -1.76 -5.41
C TYR A 41 4.95 -1.29 -3.98
N LEU A 42 5.34 -2.22 -3.12
CA LEU A 42 5.86 -1.92 -1.78
C LEU A 42 7.24 -1.26 -1.93
N ARG A 43 7.38 0.03 -1.59
CA ARG A 43 8.65 0.79 -1.83
C ARG A 43 9.88 0.13 -1.22
N HIS A 44 9.78 -0.37 0.00
CA HIS A 44 10.91 -1.00 0.68
C HIS A 44 11.23 -2.40 0.13
N ALA A 45 10.20 -3.19 -0.22
CA ALA A 45 10.38 -4.57 -0.66
C ALA A 45 10.56 -4.71 -2.19
N GLN A 46 10.30 -3.65 -2.96
CA GLN A 46 10.34 -3.64 -4.43
C GLN A 46 9.52 -4.82 -5.01
N THR A 47 8.30 -4.99 -4.51
CA THR A 47 7.40 -6.12 -4.82
C THR A 47 6.02 -5.58 -5.18
N SER A 48 5.38 -6.08 -6.24
CA SER A 48 4.02 -5.68 -6.63
C SER A 48 3.02 -5.92 -5.49
N VAL A 49 2.12 -4.97 -5.28
CA VAL A 49 1.01 -5.11 -4.33
C VAL A 49 0.05 -6.22 -4.77
N ALA A 50 -0.18 -6.40 -6.08
CA ALA A 50 -1.03 -7.47 -6.60
C ALA A 50 -0.47 -8.85 -6.23
N ASP A 51 0.84 -9.05 -6.33
CA ASP A 51 1.50 -10.32 -5.99
C ASP A 51 1.48 -10.59 -4.49
N VAL A 52 1.64 -9.55 -3.65
CA VAL A 52 1.50 -9.67 -2.19
C VAL A 52 0.07 -10.05 -1.79
N LEU A 53 -0.95 -9.48 -2.43
CA LEU A 53 -2.35 -9.85 -2.20
C LEU A 53 -2.65 -11.29 -2.63
N LYS A 54 -2.15 -11.73 -3.79
CA LYS A 54 -2.22 -13.14 -4.24
C LYS A 54 -1.52 -14.10 -3.28
N ALA A 55 -0.38 -13.70 -2.71
CA ALA A 55 0.30 -14.48 -1.68
C ALA A 55 -0.52 -14.60 -0.38
N ILE A 56 -1.17 -13.51 0.06
CA ILE A 56 -2.06 -13.51 1.25
C ILE A 56 -3.25 -14.46 1.06
N GLU A 57 -3.82 -14.53 -0.14
CA GLU A 57 -4.95 -15.41 -0.48
C GLU A 57 -4.65 -16.92 -0.25
N THR A 58 -3.38 -17.31 -0.41
CA THR A 58 -2.92 -18.70 -0.18
C THR A 58 -2.32 -18.91 1.22
N HIS A 59 -2.26 -17.86 2.05
CA HIS A 59 -1.58 -17.91 3.35
C HIS A 59 -2.34 -18.77 4.36
N PRO A 60 -1.67 -19.66 5.13
CA PRO A 60 -2.33 -20.61 6.04
C PRO A 60 -3.11 -19.96 7.20
N SER A 61 -2.92 -18.66 7.46
CA SER A 61 -3.71 -17.92 8.46
C SER A 61 -5.07 -17.44 7.97
N LEU A 62 -5.39 -17.56 6.67
CA LEU A 62 -6.66 -17.05 6.11
C LEU A 62 -7.91 -17.59 6.84
N PRO A 63 -8.00 -18.88 7.21
CA PRO A 63 -9.14 -19.40 7.99
C PRO A 63 -9.24 -18.80 9.40
N THR A 64 -8.10 -18.49 10.04
CA THR A 64 -8.07 -17.82 11.35
C THR A 64 -8.60 -16.39 11.22
N ILE A 65 -8.14 -15.64 10.21
CA ILE A 65 -8.58 -14.26 9.97
C ILE A 65 -10.08 -14.22 9.66
N ALA A 66 -10.59 -15.12 8.82
CA ALA A 66 -12.02 -15.21 8.52
C ALA A 66 -12.86 -15.49 9.79
N LYS A 67 -12.39 -16.40 10.65
CA LYS A 67 -13.03 -16.72 11.94
C LYS A 67 -13.04 -15.51 12.88
N ASP A 68 -11.91 -14.82 13.03
CA ASP A 68 -11.78 -13.66 13.93
C ASP A 68 -12.64 -12.47 13.47
N LEU A 69 -12.84 -12.34 12.15
CA LEU A 69 -13.75 -11.37 11.52
C LEU A 69 -15.22 -11.84 11.44
N ALA A 70 -15.52 -13.07 11.88
CA ALA A 70 -16.85 -13.70 11.81
C ALA A 70 -17.48 -13.77 10.40
N ILE A 71 -16.66 -13.98 9.37
CA ILE A 71 -17.07 -14.15 7.95
C ILE A 71 -16.65 -15.53 7.42
N SER A 72 -17.18 -15.95 6.27
CA SER A 72 -16.69 -17.15 5.60
C SER A 72 -15.31 -16.93 4.97
N VAL A 73 -14.54 -18.02 4.83
CA VAL A 73 -13.24 -17.99 4.14
C VAL A 73 -13.40 -17.56 2.67
N ASP A 74 -14.52 -17.91 2.05
CA ASP A 74 -14.77 -17.61 0.64
C ASP A 74 -15.18 -16.14 0.41
N GLU A 75 -15.88 -15.51 1.35
CA GLU A 75 -16.08 -14.05 1.36
C GLU A 75 -14.76 -13.29 1.54
N LEU A 76 -13.87 -13.78 2.40
CA LEU A 76 -12.54 -13.19 2.58
C LEU A 76 -11.68 -13.35 1.30
N ARG A 77 -11.72 -14.51 0.65
CA ARG A 77 -11.08 -14.73 -0.68
C ARG A 77 -11.67 -13.82 -1.74
N ALA A 78 -12.99 -13.74 -1.87
CA ALA A 78 -13.66 -12.86 -2.82
C ALA A 78 -13.28 -11.38 -2.60
N SER A 79 -13.10 -10.98 -1.34
CA SER A 79 -12.63 -9.64 -0.97
C SER A 79 -11.18 -9.38 -1.41
N LEU A 80 -10.29 -10.37 -1.25
CA LEU A 80 -8.91 -10.31 -1.76
C LEU A 80 -8.86 -10.29 -3.29
N TRP A 81 -9.66 -11.12 -3.97
CA TRP A 81 -9.80 -11.10 -5.44
C TRP A 81 -10.29 -9.74 -5.95
N TYR A 82 -11.29 -9.16 -5.28
CA TYR A 82 -11.76 -7.82 -5.60
C TYR A 82 -10.66 -6.76 -5.43
N ALA A 83 -9.86 -6.85 -4.38
CA ALA A 83 -8.71 -5.96 -4.16
C ALA A 83 -7.62 -6.13 -5.25
N VAL A 84 -7.26 -7.37 -5.61
CA VAL A 84 -6.32 -7.67 -6.71
C VAL A 84 -6.84 -7.10 -8.02
N TRP A 85 -8.08 -7.40 -8.40
CA TRP A 85 -8.70 -6.89 -9.62
C TRP A 85 -8.72 -5.36 -9.64
N LYS A 86 -9.10 -4.73 -8.52
CA LYS A 86 -9.09 -3.27 -8.38
C LYS A 86 -7.69 -2.69 -8.53
N VAL A 87 -6.64 -3.33 -7.99
CA VAL A 87 -5.25 -2.89 -8.15
C VAL A 87 -4.79 -3.00 -9.61
N GLU A 88 -5.07 -4.14 -10.26
CA GLU A 88 -4.65 -4.39 -11.65
C GLU A 88 -5.36 -3.51 -12.69
N HIS A 89 -6.56 -2.98 -12.37
CA HIS A 89 -7.41 -2.25 -13.32
C HIS A 89 -7.66 -0.78 -12.94
N THR A 90 -7.14 -0.29 -11.81
CA THR A 90 -7.26 1.15 -11.47
C THR A 90 -6.04 1.88 -12.03
N PRO A 91 -6.22 2.86 -12.94
CA PRO A 91 -5.09 3.63 -13.45
C PRO A 91 -4.45 4.45 -12.33
N PRO A 92 -3.12 4.67 -12.37
CA PRO A 92 -2.47 5.53 -11.41
C PRO A 92 -3.00 6.97 -11.46
N PRO A 93 -2.94 7.73 -10.35
CA PRO A 93 -3.45 9.09 -10.32
C PRO A 93 -2.60 10.03 -11.20
N PRO A 94 -3.18 11.08 -11.82
CA PRO A 94 -2.49 11.91 -12.82
C PRO A 94 -1.25 12.65 -12.32
N ASP A 95 -1.14 12.89 -11.01
CA ASP A 95 -0.05 13.63 -10.38
C ASP A 95 1.08 12.72 -9.84
N GLN A 96 0.96 11.39 -10.03
CA GLN A 96 1.91 10.40 -9.49
C GLN A 96 3.38 10.73 -9.78
N ASP A 97 3.66 11.24 -10.98
CA ASP A 97 5.02 11.48 -11.46
C ASP A 97 5.63 12.74 -10.80
N ARG A 98 4.80 13.60 -10.19
CA ARG A 98 5.21 14.81 -9.46
C ARG A 98 5.61 14.50 -8.01
N TRP A 99 4.95 13.55 -7.36
CA TRP A 99 5.14 13.30 -5.92
C TRP A 99 5.91 12.00 -5.61
N ASN A 100 5.82 10.94 -6.43
CA ASN A 100 6.59 9.70 -6.18
C ASN A 100 8.10 9.97 -6.01
N PRO A 101 8.79 10.71 -6.90
CA PRO A 101 10.23 10.93 -6.78
C PRO A 101 10.63 11.65 -5.49
N ARG A 102 9.76 12.56 -4.99
CA ARG A 102 9.98 13.28 -3.71
C ARG A 102 9.88 12.34 -2.52
N VAL A 103 8.96 11.38 -2.56
CA VAL A 103 8.81 10.34 -1.52
C VAL A 103 9.98 9.34 -1.59
N ASP A 104 10.38 8.89 -2.78
CA ASP A 104 11.54 8.02 -2.96
C ASP A 104 12.88 8.69 -2.60
N GLU A 105 13.00 10.00 -2.79
CA GLU A 105 14.12 10.79 -2.27
C GLU A 105 14.08 10.87 -0.74
N ALA A 106 12.93 11.18 -0.13
CA ALA A 106 12.78 11.20 1.33
C ALA A 106 13.06 9.85 2.00
N TRP A 107 12.79 8.72 1.32
CA TRP A 107 13.24 7.38 1.73
C TRP A 107 14.75 7.19 1.62
N ARG A 108 15.33 7.48 0.44
CA ARG A 108 16.78 7.33 0.21
C ARG A 108 17.62 8.25 1.09
N SER A 109 17.06 9.37 1.55
CA SER A 109 17.66 10.31 2.49
C SER A 109 17.35 10.01 3.96
N GLU A 110 16.76 8.84 4.27
CA GLU A 110 16.42 8.37 5.63
C GLU A 110 15.49 9.30 6.44
N ILE A 111 14.81 10.25 5.77
CA ILE A 111 13.80 11.12 6.40
C ILE A 111 12.50 10.34 6.66
N LEU A 112 12.23 9.29 5.87
CA LEU A 112 11.18 8.32 6.09
C LEU A 112 11.82 6.94 6.41
N GLN A 113 11.54 6.33 7.57
CA GLN A 113 12.31 5.17 8.09
C GLN A 113 11.56 3.82 8.29
N ILE A 114 10.26 3.71 7.93
CA ILE A 114 9.28 2.76 8.50
C ILE A 114 9.05 3.03 10.03
N PRO A 115 7.86 2.77 10.60
CA PRO A 115 7.71 2.54 12.04
C PRO A 115 8.27 1.16 12.42
N ASP A 116 9.16 1.12 13.40
CA ASP A 116 9.88 -0.09 13.79
C ASP A 116 8.94 -1.28 14.08
N LYS A 117 9.32 -2.50 13.69
CA LYS A 117 8.47 -3.73 13.81
C LYS A 117 8.24 -4.21 15.26
N GLY A 118 8.54 -3.36 16.26
CA GLY A 118 8.56 -3.69 17.69
C GLY A 118 7.77 -2.76 18.61
N ALA A 119 6.99 -1.80 18.10
CA ALA A 119 6.24 -0.85 18.95
C ALA A 119 4.82 -1.32 19.38
N ALA A 120 4.43 -2.56 19.06
CA ALA A 120 3.17 -3.16 19.50
C ALA A 120 3.39 -4.09 20.71
N ASN A 121 3.85 -3.53 21.83
CA ASN A 121 3.65 -4.06 23.20
C ASN A 121 4.33 -3.15 24.25
N LYS A 122 3.57 -2.23 24.83
CA LYS A 122 3.72 -1.73 26.21
C LYS A 122 2.34 -1.40 26.77
#